data_AF-A0A1Q6Z7Z0-F1
#
_entry.id   AF-A0A1Q6Z7Z0-F1
#
_cell.length_a   1.000
_cell.length_b   1.000
_cell.length_c   1.000
_cell.angle_alpha   90.00
_cell.angle_beta   90.00
_cell.angle_gamma   90.00
#
_symmetry.space_group_name_H-M   'P 1'
#
loop_
_entity.id
_entity.type
_entity.pdbx_description
1 polymer ?
#
loop_
_entity_poly.entity_id
_entity_poly.type
_entity_poly.pdbx_seq_one_letter_code
_entity_poly.pdbx_strand_id
1 'polypeptide(L)'
;MHATGMAPYSEQLEGYPEDVKKQYFQLSEIAQKLKAEFDGRVVFDPVDSASPQGVWLSIRHRILKTPCILIQGKKLFSKLPSYDELRAKILEALELSGHLASTQVPR
;
A
#
# COMPACT_ATOMS: atom_id res chain seq x y z
N MET A 1 12.96 -11.74 1.36
CA MET A 1 11.99 -12.51 2.16
C MET A 1 11.38 -11.58 3.19
N HIS A 2 10.06 -11.61 3.38
CA HIS A 2 9.25 -11.24 4.56
C HIS A 2 7.85 -10.78 4.12
N ALA A 3 7.05 -11.72 3.60
CA ALA A 3 5.61 -11.56 3.42
C ALA A 3 4.87 -12.28 4.55
N THR A 4 5.22 -11.98 5.80
CA THR A 4 4.73 -12.73 6.98
C THR A 4 3.63 -12.01 7.77
N GLY A 5 3.21 -10.81 7.38
CA GLY A 5 2.30 -9.97 8.20
C GLY A 5 0.83 -9.87 7.76
N MET A 6 0.33 -10.74 6.88
CA MET A 6 -0.98 -10.52 6.19
C MET A 6 -1.97 -11.67 6.35
N ALA A 7 -1.73 -12.60 7.28
CA ALA A 7 -2.73 -13.60 7.65
C ALA A 7 -3.53 -13.06 8.84
N PRO A 8 -4.85 -12.88 8.72
CA PRO A 8 -5.67 -12.45 9.84
C PRO A 8 -5.91 -13.68 10.70
N TYR A 9 -5.11 -13.90 11.73
CA TYR A 9 -5.51 -14.56 12.98
C TYR A 9 -4.30 -14.61 13.91
N SER A 10 -4.31 -13.70 14.89
CA SER A 10 -3.57 -13.91 16.12
C SER A 10 -4.46 -13.42 17.26
N GLU A 11 -4.64 -14.27 18.27
CA GLU A 11 -5.26 -13.95 19.56
C GLU A 11 -4.67 -12.66 20.18
N GLN A 12 -3.49 -12.24 19.69
CA GLN A 12 -2.81 -10.99 20.02
C GLN A 12 -3.63 -9.72 19.71
N LEU A 13 -4.59 -9.77 18.79
CA LEU A 13 -5.39 -8.60 18.44
C LEU A 13 -6.61 -8.38 19.34
N GLU A 14 -7.06 -9.36 20.14
CA GLU A 14 -8.30 -9.23 20.92
C GLU A 14 -8.28 -8.06 21.91
N GLY A 15 -7.11 -7.78 22.51
CA GLY A 15 -6.94 -6.68 23.47
C GLY A 15 -6.77 -5.30 22.82
N TYR A 16 -6.74 -5.20 21.49
CA TYR A 16 -6.50 -3.92 20.82
C TYR A 16 -7.77 -3.06 20.74
N PRO A 17 -7.64 -1.73 20.67
CA PRO A 17 -8.75 -0.84 20.38
C PRO A 17 -9.48 -1.23 19.08
N GLU A 18 -10.81 -1.08 19.07
CA GLU A 18 -11.66 -1.50 17.95
C GLU A 18 -11.35 -0.76 16.64
N ASP A 19 -10.95 0.49 16.72
CA ASP A 19 -10.51 1.29 15.58
C ASP A 19 -9.22 0.74 14.96
N VAL A 20 -8.25 0.34 15.79
CA VAL A 20 -7.00 -0.29 15.33
C VAL A 20 -7.28 -1.64 14.68
N LYS A 21 -8.13 -2.47 15.28
CA LYS A 21 -8.57 -3.74 14.68
C LYS A 21 -9.20 -3.52 13.31
N LYS A 22 -10.13 -2.56 13.20
CA LYS A 22 -10.79 -2.23 11.92
C LYS A 22 -9.80 -1.82 10.85
N GLN A 23 -8.83 -0.96 11.19
CA GLN A 23 -7.79 -0.55 10.24
C GLN A 23 -6.92 -1.74 9.79
N TYR A 24 -6.54 -2.63 10.72
CA TYR A 24 -5.78 -3.83 10.40
C TYR A 24 -6.54 -4.76 9.44
N PHE A 25 -7.82 -5.04 9.74
CA PHE A 25 -8.66 -5.88 8.88
C PHE A 25 -8.82 -5.28 7.49
N GLN A 26 -9.04 -3.97 7.39
CA GLN A 26 -9.13 -3.27 6.10
C GLN A 26 -7.83 -3.38 5.29
N LEU A 27 -6.67 -3.20 5.92
CA LEU A 27 -5.36 -3.34 5.26
C LEU A 27 -5.13 -4.77 4.77
N SER A 28 -5.45 -5.77 5.59
CA SER A 28 -5.35 -7.19 5.21
C SER A 28 -6.27 -7.52 4.04
N GLU A 29 -7.52 -7.04 4.06
CA GLU A 29 -8.47 -7.26 2.96
C GLU A 29 -7.97 -6.63 1.66
N ILE A 30 -7.48 -5.38 1.71
CA ILE A 30 -6.88 -4.72 0.55
C ILE A 30 -5.70 -5.53 0.02
N ALA A 31 -4.78 -5.96 0.87
CA ALA A 31 -3.60 -6.72 0.43
C ALA A 31 -3.99 -8.05 -0.25
N GLN A 32 -5.00 -8.75 0.27
CA GLN A 32 -5.51 -9.98 -0.34
C GLN A 32 -6.14 -9.72 -1.70
N LYS A 33 -6.99 -8.68 -1.82
CA LYS A 33 -7.60 -8.31 -3.11
C LYS A 33 -6.55 -7.88 -4.14
N LEU A 34 -5.57 -7.07 -3.73
CA LEU A 34 -4.47 -6.65 -4.60
C LEU A 34 -3.66 -7.84 -5.11
N LYS A 35 -3.35 -8.80 -4.22
CA LYS A 35 -2.64 -10.02 -4.59
C LYS A 35 -3.45 -10.84 -5.61
N ALA A 36 -4.75 -11.01 -5.38
CA ALA A 36 -5.63 -11.78 -6.25
C ALA A 36 -5.84 -11.14 -7.62
N GLU A 37 -5.97 -9.81 -7.69
CA GLU A 37 -6.31 -9.10 -8.93
C GLU A 37 -5.08 -8.77 -9.79
N PHE A 38 -3.99 -8.33 -9.16
CA PHE A 38 -2.82 -7.84 -9.90
C PHE A 38 -1.75 -8.90 -10.12
N ASP A 39 -1.86 -10.08 -9.49
CA ASP A 39 -1.05 -11.29 -9.74
C ASP A 39 0.46 -11.01 -9.93
N GLY A 40 1.05 -10.29 -8.97
CA GLY A 40 2.48 -9.95 -8.99
C GLY A 40 2.88 -8.72 -9.83
N ARG A 41 1.96 -8.11 -10.58
CA ARG A 41 2.21 -6.82 -11.27
C ARG A 41 2.34 -5.64 -10.32
N VAL A 42 1.88 -5.80 -9.08
CA VAL A 42 1.97 -4.79 -8.02
C VAL A 42 2.65 -5.43 -6.81
N VAL A 43 3.67 -4.74 -6.31
CA VAL A 43 4.33 -5.12 -5.05
C VAL A 43 3.73 -4.27 -3.93
N PHE A 44 3.19 -4.95 -2.93
CA PHE A 44 2.70 -4.30 -1.71
C PHE A 44 3.79 -4.36 -0.64
N ASP A 45 4.26 -3.20 -0.20
CA ASP A 45 5.35 -3.05 0.78
C ASP A 45 4.86 -2.25 2.00
N PRO A 46 4.45 -2.93 3.10
CA PRO A 46 4.03 -2.25 4.32
C PRO A 46 5.26 -1.71 5.07
N VAL A 47 5.28 -0.39 5.30
CA VAL A 47 6.33 0.27 6.09
C VAL A 47 5.72 0.84 7.36
N ASP A 48 6.25 0.44 8.51
CA ASP A 48 5.91 1.05 9.79
C ASP A 48 6.42 2.50 9.82
N SER A 49 5.52 3.44 10.09
CA SER A 49 5.84 4.87 10.23
C SER A 49 6.87 5.19 11.31
N ALA A 50 7.00 4.35 12.34
CA ALA A 50 7.99 4.52 13.40
C ALA A 50 9.35 3.90 13.06
N SER A 51 9.47 3.15 11.97
CA SER A 51 10.75 2.60 11.51
C SER A 51 11.64 3.70 10.90
N PRO A 52 12.98 3.52 10.85
CA PRO A 52 13.88 4.47 10.18
C PRO A 52 13.47 4.77 8.73
N GLN A 53 12.99 3.74 8.01
CA GLN A 53 12.49 3.89 6.64
C GLN A 53 11.19 4.70 6.61
N GLY A 54 10.25 4.44 7.51
CA GLY A 54 8.98 5.16 7.63
C GLY A 54 9.17 6.64 8.00
N VAL A 55 10.09 6.94 8.92
CA VAL A 55 10.45 8.32 9.27
C VAL A 55 11.03 9.05 8.06
N TRP A 56 11.96 8.42 7.34
CA TRP A 56 12.53 9.01 6.12
C TRP A 56 11.47 9.29 5.05
N LEU A 57 10.59 8.32 4.77
CA LEU A 57 9.48 8.49 3.83
C LEU A 57 8.53 9.61 4.28
N SER A 58 8.27 9.72 5.58
CA SER A 58 7.39 10.75 6.13
C SER A 58 7.94 12.15 5.92
N ILE A 59 9.26 12.33 6.09
CA ILE A 59 9.94 13.59 5.78
C ILE A 59 9.92 13.85 4.27
N ARG A 60 10.40 12.90 3.48
CA ARG A 60 10.54 13.04 2.01
C ARG A 60 9.22 13.37 1.32
N HIS A 61 8.12 12.75 1.76
CA HIS A 61 6.81 12.91 1.14
C HIS A 61 5.85 13.81 1.95
N ARG A 62 6.35 14.51 2.99
CA ARG A 62 5.56 15.39 3.86
C ARG A 62 4.31 14.69 4.39
N ILE A 63 4.47 13.49 4.94
CA ILE A 63 3.39 12.71 5.55
C ILE A 63 3.23 13.19 6.98
N LEU A 64 2.11 13.87 7.25
CA LEU A 64 1.80 14.43 8.59
C LEU A 64 0.90 13.52 9.40
N LYS A 65 0.21 12.57 8.75
CA LYS A 65 -0.74 11.64 9.37
C LYS A 65 -0.63 10.28 8.71
N THR A 66 -0.84 9.24 9.50
CA THR A 66 -0.82 7.83 9.10
C THR A 66 -2.20 7.21 9.37
N PRO A 67 -2.59 6.15 8.64
CA PRO A 67 -1.89 5.52 7.52
C PRO A 67 -1.89 6.38 6.23
N CYS A 68 -0.87 6.20 5.38
CA CYS A 68 -0.69 6.91 4.11
C CYS A 68 -0.31 5.90 3.02
N ILE A 69 -0.80 6.09 1.79
CA ILE A 69 -0.46 5.23 0.65
C ILE A 69 0.38 6.01 -0.36
N LEU A 70 1.49 5.40 -0.73
CA LEU A 70 2.35 5.83 -1.83
C LEU A 70 2.22 4.84 -2.99
N ILE A 71 2.04 5.34 -4.22
CA ILE A 71 2.12 4.53 -5.44
C ILE A 71 3.30 5.06 -6.25
N GLN A 72 4.26 4.18 -6.57
CA GLN A 72 5.48 4.54 -7.31
C GLN A 72 6.23 5.75 -6.73
N GLY A 73 6.31 5.82 -5.39
CA GLY A 73 6.97 6.92 -4.69
C GLY A 73 6.23 8.26 -4.73
N LYS A 74 4.99 8.30 -5.24
CA LYS A 74 4.13 9.50 -5.17
C LYS A 74 3.07 9.30 -4.08
N LYS A 75 2.91 10.33 -3.23
CA LYS A 75 1.88 10.36 -2.19
C LYS A 75 0.52 10.63 -2.83
N LEU A 76 -0.39 9.66 -2.74
CA LEU A 76 -1.73 9.76 -3.33
C LEU A 76 -2.84 9.83 -2.29
N PHE A 77 -2.71 9.11 -1.17
CA PHE A 77 -3.74 9.09 -0.14
C PHE A 77 -3.15 9.37 1.24
N SER A 78 -3.75 10.32 1.97
CA SER A 78 -3.39 10.69 3.36
C SER A 78 -4.18 9.92 4.43
N LYS A 79 -5.09 9.05 3.99
CA LYS A 79 -5.89 8.12 4.80
C LYS A 79 -6.09 6.83 4.01
N LEU A 80 -6.56 5.77 4.65
CA LEU A 80 -6.89 4.53 3.95
C LEU A 80 -8.11 4.77 3.02
N PRO A 81 -7.98 4.60 1.69
CA PRO A 81 -9.07 4.75 0.74
C PRO A 81 -9.93 3.49 0.67
N SER A 82 -11.04 3.55 -0.06
CA SER A 82 -11.74 2.32 -0.45
C SER A 82 -10.91 1.49 -1.43
N TYR A 83 -11.23 0.20 -1.56
CA TYR A 83 -10.54 -0.66 -2.52
C TYR A 83 -10.72 -0.16 -3.96
N ASP A 84 -11.92 0.30 -4.33
CA ASP A 84 -12.21 0.77 -5.69
C ASP A 84 -11.42 2.05 -6.05
N GLU A 85 -11.29 2.97 -5.10
CA GLU A 85 -10.47 4.18 -5.27
C GLU A 85 -8.99 3.84 -5.46
N LEU A 86 -8.48 2.92 -4.63
CA LEU A 86 -7.10 2.45 -4.72
C LEU A 86 -6.85 1.74 -6.05
N ARG A 87 -7.77 0.85 -6.44
CA ARG A 87 -7.73 0.08 -7.69
C ARG A 87 -7.65 1.00 -8.90
N ALA A 88 -8.49 2.03 -8.97
CA ALA A 88 -8.46 3.00 -10.07
C ALA A 88 -7.09 3.69 -10.19
N LYS A 89 -6.49 4.08 -9.06
CA LYS A 89 -5.15 4.71 -9.07
C LYS A 89 -4.02 3.75 -9.41
N ILE A 90 -4.14 2.48 -9.05
CA ILE A 90 -3.17 1.46 -9.47
C ILE A 90 -3.24 1.25 -10.98
N LEU A 91 -4.44 1.13 -11.55
CA LEU A 91 -4.63 0.98 -12.99
C LEU A 91 -4.06 2.17 -13.76
N GLU A 92 -4.36 3.40 -13.33
CA GLU A 92 -3.79 4.63 -13.90
C GLU A 92 -2.25 4.61 -13.86
N ALA A 93 -1.66 4.21 -12.73
CA ALA A 93 -0.20 4.11 -12.59
C ALA A 93 0.42 3.02 -13.49
N LEU A 94 -0.26 1.88 -13.65
CA LEU A 94 0.18 0.79 -14.53
C LEU A 94 0.12 1.22 -16.00
N GLU A 95 -0.93 1.92 -16.43
CA GLU A 95 -1.06 2.44 -17.80
C GLU A 95 0.06 3.43 -18.13
N LEU A 96 0.34 4.37 -17.21
CA LEU A 96 1.44 5.33 -17.37
C LEU A 96 2.81 4.65 -17.44
N SER A 97 2.99 3.58 -16.66
CA SER A 97 4.25 2.81 -16.64
C SER A 97 4.41 1.95 -17.88
N GLY A 98 3.32 1.38 -18.40
CA GLY A 98 3.28 0.68 -19.68
C GLY A 98 3.58 1.63 -20.85
N HIS A 99 3.08 2.87 -20.80
CA HIS A 99 3.44 3.91 -21.77
C HIS A 99 4.93 4.28 -21.69
N LEU A 100 5.50 4.42 -20.50
CA LEU A 100 6.93 4.67 -20.31
C LEU A 100 7.79 3.50 -20.82
N ALA A 101 7.35 2.24 -20.63
CA ALA A 101 8.01 1.06 -21.17
C ALA A 101 7.91 0.98 -22.71
N SER A 102 6.83 1.50 -23.31
CA SER A 102 6.63 1.57 -24.76
C SER A 102 7.38 2.75 -25.42
N THR A 103 7.69 3.80 -24.66
CA THR A 103 8.39 5.00 -25.17
C THR A 103 9.92 4.84 -25.23
N GLN A 104 10.45 3.67 -24.88
CA GLN A 104 11.75 3.22 -25.38
C GLN A 104 11.44 2.07 -26.36
N VAL A 105 11.58 2.21 -27.68
CA VAL A 105 12.85 2.26 -28.46
C VAL A 105 12.54 2.84 -29.88
N PRO A 106 13.48 3.46 -30.63
CA PRO A 106 14.35 2.64 -31.49
C PRO A 106 15.81 3.14 -31.65
N ARG A 107 16.72 2.17 -31.60
CA ARG A 107 18.12 2.11 -32.08
C ARG A 107 19.15 3.09 -31.51
#